data_AF-A0A8S0SF45-F1
#
_entry.id   AF-A0A8S0SF45-F1
#
_cell.length_a   1.000
_cell.length_b   1.000
_cell.length_c   1.000
_cell.angle_alpha   90.00
_cell.angle_beta   90.00
_cell.angle_gamma   90.00
#
_symmetry.space_group_name_H-M   'P 1'
#
loop_
_entity.id
_entity.type
_entity.pdbx_description
1 polymer ?
#
loop_
_entity_poly.entity_id
_entity_poly.type
_entity_poly.pdbx_seq_one_letter_code
_entity_poly.pdbx_strand_id
1 'polypeptide(L)'
;MDLMVMENIFFKRSISMVYDLKGSARSRYNSDTTGTNKVLLDMNLLETLRTKPIFLGSKAKRSLERAVWNDTSFLASVDVMDYSLLVGVDEERKELVVGIIDFIRQYTWDKQLETWVKASGLLGGPKHASPTIISPKQYKKRFRKAMTTYFLTVPDQWS
;
A
#
# COMPACT_ATOMS: atom_id res chain seq x y z
N MET A 1 16.73 -3.62 25.05
CA MET A 1 15.87 -4.22 24.02
C MET A 1 14.73 -3.25 23.84
N ASP A 2 14.60 -2.68 22.65
CA ASP A 2 13.56 -1.68 22.38
C ASP A 2 12.37 -2.38 21.72
N LEU A 3 11.18 -2.22 22.30
CA LEU A 3 9.95 -2.85 21.85
C LEU A 3 8.87 -1.78 21.67
N MET A 4 8.08 -1.93 20.61
CA MET A 4 6.89 -1.11 20.38
C MET A 4 5.67 -2.03 20.40
N VAL A 5 4.70 -1.71 21.26
CA VAL A 5 3.41 -2.41 21.32
C VAL A 5 2.40 -1.60 20.54
N MET A 6 1.66 -2.27 19.64
CA MET A 6 0.63 -1.64 18.82
C MET A 6 -0.57 -2.58 18.65
N GLU A 7 -1.67 -2.03 18.15
CA GLU A 7 -2.89 -2.80 17.89
C GLU A 7 -2.64 -3.91 16.86
N ASN A 8 -3.20 -5.09 17.12
CA ASN A 8 -3.31 -6.14 16.12
C ASN A 8 -4.57 -5.90 15.28
N ILE A 9 -4.38 -5.42 14.06
CA ILE A 9 -5.48 -5.07 13.16
C ILE A 9 -6.43 -6.25 12.85
N PHE A 10 -5.96 -7.49 12.97
CA PHE A 10 -6.75 -8.70 12.68
C PHE A 10 -7.26 -9.40 13.94
N PHE A 11 -7.21 -8.74 15.10
CA PHE A 11 -7.65 -9.34 16.35
C PHE A 11 -9.12 -9.78 16.28
N LYS A 12 -9.38 -11.06 16.65
CA LYS A 12 -10.72 -11.70 16.59
C LYS A 12 -11.38 -11.68 15.20
N ARG A 13 -10.59 -11.68 14.13
CA ARG A 13 -11.05 -11.79 12.73
C ARG A 13 -10.65 -13.13 12.13
N SER A 14 -11.53 -13.71 11.31
CA SER A 14 -11.25 -14.94 10.57
C SER A 14 -10.73 -14.56 9.17
N ILE A 15 -9.44 -14.24 9.10
CA ILE A 15 -8.84 -13.72 7.86
C ILE A 15 -8.44 -14.88 6.95
N SER A 16 -9.11 -14.99 5.80
CA SER A 16 -8.84 -16.03 4.81
C SER A 16 -7.70 -15.66 3.84
N MET A 17 -7.53 -14.36 3.58
CA MET A 17 -6.49 -13.83 2.70
C MET A 17 -5.93 -12.53 3.25
N VAL A 18 -4.61 -12.37 3.17
CA VAL A 18 -3.90 -11.15 3.57
C VAL A 18 -3.17 -10.58 2.37
N TYR A 19 -3.32 -9.27 2.14
CA TYR A 19 -2.55 -8.52 1.16
C TYR A 19 -1.75 -7.42 1.85
N ASP A 20 -0.46 -7.32 1.51
CA ASP A 20 0.36 -6.13 1.75
C ASP A 20 0.41 -5.37 0.42
N LEU A 21 -0.02 -4.10 0.40
CA LEU A 21 -0.15 -3.32 -0.84
C LEU A 21 0.65 -2.01 -0.75
N LYS A 22 1.55 -1.77 -1.72
CA LYS A 22 2.39 -0.56 -1.79
C LYS A 22 2.04 0.38 -2.95
N GLY A 23 1.12 -0.05 -3.81
CA GLY A 23 0.75 0.62 -5.04
C GLY A 23 1.86 0.61 -6.09
N SER A 24 2.66 -0.45 -6.15
CA SER A 24 3.72 -0.64 -7.16
C SER A 24 3.64 -2.03 -7.78
N ALA A 25 4.23 -2.19 -8.97
CA ALA A 25 4.20 -3.46 -9.71
C ALA A 25 5.52 -4.25 -9.64
N ARG A 26 6.66 -3.56 -9.61
CA ARG A 26 7.98 -4.20 -9.63
C ARG A 26 8.24 -4.93 -8.32
N SER A 27 8.57 -6.22 -8.40
CA SER A 27 8.83 -7.09 -7.23
C SER A 27 7.65 -7.16 -6.25
N ARG A 28 6.41 -7.03 -6.76
CA ARG A 28 5.17 -7.07 -5.98
C ARG A 28 4.29 -8.26 -6.35
N TYR A 29 4.92 -9.42 -6.57
CA TYR A 29 4.26 -10.70 -6.76
C TYR A 29 4.85 -11.73 -5.80
N ASN A 30 3.99 -12.47 -5.11
CA ASN A 30 4.38 -13.63 -4.33
C ASN A 30 3.99 -14.88 -5.12
N SER A 31 4.98 -15.61 -5.64
CA SER A 31 4.80 -16.82 -6.45
C SER A 31 4.56 -18.07 -5.61
N ASP A 32 4.94 -18.03 -4.34
CA ASP A 32 4.78 -19.14 -3.44
C ASP A 32 3.43 -18.96 -2.73
N THR A 33 2.39 -19.53 -3.34
CA THR A 33 1.00 -19.51 -2.86
C THR A 33 0.63 -20.75 -2.06
N THR A 34 1.57 -21.70 -1.87
CA THR A 34 1.32 -22.95 -1.15
C THR A 34 1.75 -22.79 0.32
N GLY A 35 0.78 -22.79 1.24
CA GLY A 35 1.04 -22.78 2.68
C GLY A 35 0.06 -21.92 3.50
N THR A 36 0.00 -22.19 4.81
CA THR A 36 -0.77 -21.42 5.79
C THR A 36 -0.05 -20.11 6.14
N ASN A 37 -0.76 -18.97 6.21
CA ASN A 37 -0.25 -17.62 6.55
C ASN A 37 0.53 -16.86 5.46
N LYS A 38 0.17 -17.02 4.18
CA LYS A 38 0.80 -16.27 3.09
C LYS A 38 0.27 -14.83 3.01
N VAL A 39 1.19 -13.87 2.95
CA VAL A 39 0.91 -12.48 2.60
C VAL A 39 1.09 -12.30 1.10
N LEU A 40 0.02 -11.91 0.42
CA LEU A 40 -0.03 -11.64 -1.01
C LEU A 40 0.29 -10.17 -1.29
N LEU A 41 0.71 -9.85 -2.51
CA LEU A 41 1.16 -8.50 -2.88
C LEU A 41 0.26 -7.89 -3.97
N ASP A 42 0.60 -6.67 -4.42
CA ASP A 42 -0.19 -5.89 -5.38
C ASP A 42 -0.54 -6.67 -6.66
N MET A 43 0.40 -7.41 -7.25
CA MET A 43 0.14 -8.16 -8.49
C MET A 43 -0.76 -9.37 -8.23
N ASN A 44 -0.64 -10.04 -7.08
CA ASN A 44 -1.55 -11.13 -6.69
C ASN A 44 -2.98 -10.61 -6.51
N LEU A 45 -3.15 -9.41 -5.92
CA LEU A 45 -4.46 -8.78 -5.80
C LEU A 45 -5.05 -8.46 -7.18
N LEU A 46 -4.27 -7.86 -8.07
CA LEU A 46 -4.74 -7.53 -9.42
C LEU A 46 -5.14 -8.76 -10.23
N GLU A 47 -4.43 -9.87 -10.10
CA GLU A 47 -4.83 -11.15 -10.68
C GLU A 47 -6.14 -11.66 -10.10
N THR A 48 -6.28 -11.61 -8.77
CA THR A 48 -7.50 -12.00 -8.07
C THR A 48 -8.68 -11.16 -8.50
N LEU A 49 -8.53 -9.85 -8.64
CA LEU A 49 -9.62 -8.94 -9.04
C LEU A 49 -10.12 -9.19 -10.48
N ARG A 50 -9.33 -9.84 -11.34
CA ARG A 50 -9.77 -10.24 -12.69
C ARG A 50 -10.71 -11.44 -12.66
N THR A 51 -10.56 -12.33 -11.68
CA THR A 51 -11.33 -13.59 -11.61
C THR A 51 -12.40 -13.55 -10.53
N LYS A 52 -12.14 -12.89 -9.40
CA LYS A 52 -13.01 -12.73 -8.23
C LYS A 52 -12.91 -11.28 -7.73
N PRO A 53 -13.59 -10.33 -8.39
CA PRO A 53 -13.54 -8.91 -8.01
C PRO A 53 -14.10 -8.70 -6.59
N ILE A 54 -13.43 -7.82 -5.84
CA ILE A 54 -13.88 -7.36 -4.53
C ILE A 54 -14.47 -5.97 -4.72
N PHE A 55 -15.77 -5.84 -4.45
CA PHE A 55 -16.45 -4.56 -4.52
C PHE A 55 -16.77 -4.00 -3.14
N LEU A 56 -16.64 -2.68 -3.01
CA LEU A 56 -17.06 -1.94 -1.84
C LEU A 56 -18.38 -1.22 -2.11
N GLY A 57 -19.22 -1.11 -1.08
CA GLY A 57 -20.34 -0.17 -1.12
C GLY A 57 -19.83 1.28 -1.13
N SER A 58 -20.61 2.21 -1.67
CA SER A 58 -20.22 3.62 -1.84
C SER A 58 -19.74 4.28 -0.55
N LYS A 59 -20.40 4.01 0.57
CA LYS A 59 -20.02 4.54 1.89
C LYS A 59 -18.67 3.98 2.38
N ALA A 60 -18.44 2.68 2.20
CA ALA A 60 -17.19 2.03 2.59
C ALA A 60 -16.02 2.54 1.74
N LYS A 61 -16.22 2.66 0.42
CA LYS A 61 -15.23 3.25 -0.50
C LYS A 61 -14.83 4.65 -0.06
N ARG A 62 -15.80 5.54 0.16
CA ARG A 62 -15.53 6.93 0.58
C ARG A 62 -14.77 6.99 1.91
N SER A 63 -15.10 6.08 2.84
CA SER A 63 -14.44 6.00 4.15
C SER A 63 -12.97 5.57 3.99
N LEU A 64 -12.72 4.53 3.19
CA LEU A 64 -11.37 4.07 2.86
C LEU A 64 -10.53 5.17 2.17
N GLU A 65 -11.09 5.82 1.15
CA GLU A 65 -10.37 6.87 0.42
C GLU A 65 -10.05 8.08 1.29
N ARG A 66 -10.97 8.48 2.17
CA ARG A 66 -10.72 9.57 3.12
C ARG A 66 -9.65 9.19 4.14
N ALA A 67 -9.69 7.99 4.70
CA ALA A 67 -8.67 7.51 5.64
C ALA A 67 -7.28 7.46 4.96
N VAL A 68 -7.18 6.78 3.81
CA VAL A 68 -5.94 6.73 3.02
C VAL A 68 -5.46 8.13 2.65
N TRP A 69 -6.35 9.04 2.28
CA TRP A 69 -5.97 10.41 1.98
C TRP A 69 -5.38 11.11 3.21
N ASN A 70 -6.06 11.11 4.34
CA ASN A 70 -5.62 11.82 5.53
C ASN A 70 -4.30 11.25 6.06
N ASP A 71 -4.20 9.94 6.21
CA ASP A 71 -3.03 9.28 6.81
C ASP A 71 -1.81 9.47 5.92
N THR A 72 -1.94 9.29 4.61
CA THR A 72 -0.81 9.49 3.70
C THR A 72 -0.44 10.96 3.50
N SER A 73 -1.35 11.90 3.79
CA SER A 73 -0.99 13.33 3.89
C SER A 73 -0.07 13.57 5.08
N PHE A 74 -0.41 12.98 6.24
CA PHE A 74 0.41 13.06 7.45
C PHE A 74 1.78 12.38 7.25
N LEU A 75 1.81 11.14 6.76
CA LEU A 75 3.07 10.40 6.55
C LEU A 75 4.03 11.16 5.61
N ALA A 76 3.51 11.73 4.54
CA ALA A 76 4.33 12.54 3.64
C ALA A 76 4.78 13.89 4.23
N SER A 77 4.11 14.40 5.28
CA SER A 77 4.52 15.63 5.98
C SER A 77 5.65 15.40 6.98
N VAL A 78 5.87 14.14 7.38
CA VAL A 78 6.96 13.70 8.27
C VAL A 78 7.97 12.82 7.52
N ASP A 79 8.02 12.95 6.19
CA ASP A 79 8.93 12.25 5.27
C ASP A 79 8.97 10.71 5.41
N VAL A 80 7.87 10.12 5.87
CA VAL A 80 7.69 8.67 5.94
C VAL A 80 7.22 8.14 4.58
N MET A 81 7.84 7.04 4.16
CA MET A 81 7.47 6.31 2.96
C MET A 81 7.78 4.82 3.11
N ASP A 82 7.54 4.03 2.06
CA ASP A 82 7.62 2.57 2.07
C ASP A 82 6.61 1.84 2.98
N TYR A 83 5.63 2.57 3.51
CA TYR A 83 4.46 2.02 4.19
C TYR A 83 3.55 1.21 3.26
N SER A 84 2.87 0.21 3.80
CA SER A 84 1.90 -0.63 3.06
C SER A 84 0.49 -0.42 3.59
N LEU A 85 -0.53 -0.64 2.76
CA LEU A 85 -1.87 -0.96 3.24
C LEU A 85 -1.93 -2.48 3.47
N LEU A 86 -2.04 -2.91 4.72
CA LEU A 86 -2.33 -4.28 5.08
C LEU A 86 -3.85 -4.49 4.99
N VAL A 87 -4.26 -5.54 4.28
CA VAL A 87 -5.67 -5.82 3.96
C VAL A 87 -5.96 -7.28 4.26
N GLY A 88 -6.85 -7.54 5.20
CA GLY A 88 -7.39 -8.85 5.50
C GLY A 88 -8.79 -9.00 4.91
N VAL A 89 -9.04 -10.13 4.24
CA VAL A 89 -10.37 -10.53 3.78
C VAL A 89 -10.99 -11.45 4.82
N ASP A 90 -12.09 -11.01 5.45
CA ASP A 90 -12.91 -11.82 6.34
C ASP A 90 -14.12 -12.34 5.54
N GLU A 91 -14.01 -13.57 5.02
CA GLU A 91 -15.05 -14.15 4.18
C GLU A 91 -16.32 -14.56 4.95
N GLU A 92 -16.20 -14.79 6.26
CA GLU A 92 -17.33 -15.12 7.14
C GLU A 92 -18.20 -13.88 7.35
N ARG A 93 -17.57 -12.74 7.67
CA ARG A 93 -18.26 -11.47 7.92
C ARG A 93 -18.53 -10.64 6.65
N LYS A 94 -17.94 -11.04 5.51
CA LYS A 94 -17.97 -10.28 4.24
C LYS A 94 -17.40 -8.86 4.41
N GLU A 95 -16.30 -8.75 5.15
CA GLU A 95 -15.66 -7.47 5.45
C GLU A 95 -14.20 -7.45 5.00
N LEU A 96 -13.71 -6.26 4.66
CA LEU A 96 -12.29 -5.99 4.57
C LEU A 96 -11.82 -5.32 5.85
N VAL A 97 -10.73 -5.82 6.42
CA VAL A 97 -10.06 -5.24 7.57
C VAL A 97 -8.76 -4.63 7.07
N VAL A 98 -8.57 -3.33 7.25
CA VAL A 98 -7.46 -2.60 6.62
C VAL A 98 -6.72 -1.71 7.62
N GLY A 99 -5.42 -1.53 7.40
CA GLY A 99 -4.60 -0.59 8.18
C GLY A 99 -3.29 -0.27 7.48
N ILE A 100 -2.77 0.95 7.64
CA ILE A 100 -1.43 1.29 7.15
C ILE A 100 -0.39 0.74 8.15
N ILE A 101 0.63 0.06 7.63
CA ILE A 101 1.73 -0.55 8.41
C ILE A 101 3.10 -0.05 7.92
N ASP A 102 4.18 -0.46 8.60
CA ASP A 102 5.58 -0.13 8.26
C ASP A 102 5.92 1.37 8.22
N PHE A 103 5.22 2.18 9.02
CA PHE A 103 5.36 3.64 9.03
C PHE A 103 6.32 4.20 10.11
N ILE A 104 6.89 3.36 10.97
CA ILE A 104 7.74 3.80 12.09
C ILE A 104 9.13 4.25 11.63
N ARG A 105 9.59 3.75 10.48
CA ARG A 105 10.89 4.14 9.94
C ARG A 105 10.75 5.42 9.14
N GLN A 106 11.19 6.54 9.74
CA GLN A 106 11.56 7.71 8.95
C GLN A 106 12.69 7.31 8.03
N TYR A 107 12.45 7.39 6.73
CA TYR A 107 13.53 7.18 5.80
C TYR A 107 14.26 8.51 5.66
N THR A 108 15.54 8.54 6.02
CA THR A 108 16.45 9.66 5.75
C THR A 108 16.76 9.75 4.24
N TRP A 109 15.74 10.05 3.42
CA TRP A 109 15.87 10.05 1.96
C TRP A 109 16.70 11.24 1.53
N ASP A 110 16.66 12.31 2.32
CA ASP A 110 17.43 13.53 2.15
C ASP A 110 18.91 13.20 1.95
N LYS A 111 19.48 12.30 2.76
CA LYS A 111 20.88 11.87 2.66
C LYS A 111 21.17 11.03 1.42
N GLN A 112 20.28 10.11 1.04
CA GLN A 112 20.49 9.26 -0.14
C GLN A 112 20.20 9.99 -1.45
N LEU A 113 19.26 10.93 -1.44
CA LEU A 113 18.91 11.77 -2.57
C LEU A 113 19.97 12.83 -2.81
N GLU A 114 20.55 13.43 -1.77
CA GLU A 114 21.77 14.24 -1.90
C GLU A 114 22.91 13.42 -2.52
N THR A 115 23.11 12.18 -2.06
CA THR A 115 24.12 11.27 -2.59
C THR A 115 23.86 10.91 -4.05
N TRP A 116 22.60 10.68 -4.45
CA TRP A 116 22.23 10.35 -5.82
C TRP A 116 22.23 11.56 -6.75
N VAL A 117 21.80 12.74 -6.30
CA VAL A 117 21.89 13.99 -7.09
C VAL A 117 23.35 14.33 -7.33
N LYS A 118 24.23 14.16 -6.33
CA LYS A 118 25.69 14.25 -6.52
C LYS A 118 26.20 13.20 -7.51
N ALA A 119 25.75 11.95 -7.42
CA ALA A 119 26.21 10.87 -8.29
C ALA A 119 25.69 10.97 -9.74
N SER A 120 24.47 11.44 -9.95
CA SER A 120 23.82 11.52 -11.27
C SER A 120 24.10 12.83 -12.00
N GLY A 121 24.29 13.94 -11.27
CA GLY A 121 24.53 15.27 -11.84
C GLY A 121 25.99 15.57 -12.21
N LEU A 122 26.97 14.88 -11.63
CA LEU A 122 28.41 15.12 -11.89
C LEU A 122 29.12 14.01 -12.69
N LEU A 123 28.58 12.78 -12.76
CA LEU A 123 29.25 11.61 -13.39
C LEU A 123 28.53 11.03 -14.62
N GLY A 124 27.56 11.73 -15.21
CA GLY A 124 27.05 11.39 -16.55
C GLY A 124 26.26 10.07 -16.65
N GLY A 125 25.44 9.74 -15.66
CA GLY A 125 24.57 8.56 -15.69
C GLY A 125 23.47 8.61 -16.79
N PRO A 126 22.94 7.45 -17.24
CA PRO A 126 22.04 7.36 -18.40
C PRO A 126 20.70 8.08 -18.19
N LYS A 127 20.35 8.97 -19.13
CA LYS A 127 19.26 9.97 -19.08
C LYS A 127 17.81 9.46 -19.14
N HIS A 128 17.56 8.13 -19.14
CA HIS A 128 16.22 7.59 -19.46
C HIS A 128 15.57 6.66 -18.42
N ALA A 129 16.21 6.39 -17.29
CA ALA A 129 15.54 5.68 -16.20
C ALA A 129 14.92 6.71 -15.24
N SER A 130 13.59 6.74 -15.13
CA SER A 130 12.94 7.45 -14.02
C SER A 130 13.58 6.98 -12.72
N PRO A 131 14.02 7.88 -11.82
CA PRO A 131 14.75 7.48 -10.64
C PRO A 131 13.93 6.42 -9.89
N THR A 132 14.58 5.30 -9.58
CA THR A 132 13.95 4.19 -8.82
C THR A 132 13.53 4.67 -7.42
N ILE A 133 14.13 5.78 -6.98
CA ILE A 133 13.87 6.54 -5.77
C ILE A 133 12.80 7.58 -6.06
N ILE A 134 11.67 7.49 -5.35
CA ILE A 134 10.59 8.47 -5.45
C ILE A 134 10.50 9.27 -4.15
N SER A 135 10.24 10.58 -4.26
CA SER A 135 10.04 11.42 -3.06
C SER A 135 8.80 10.98 -2.26
N PRO A 136 8.70 11.29 -0.96
CA PRO A 136 7.50 11.00 -0.16
C PRO A 136 6.21 11.50 -0.81
N LYS A 137 6.25 12.69 -1.44
CA LYS A 137 5.13 13.26 -2.20
C LYS A 137 4.73 12.41 -3.40
N GLN A 138 5.69 11.86 -4.14
CA GLN A 138 5.44 10.97 -5.27
C GLN A 138 4.95 9.59 -4.81
N TYR A 139 5.55 9.03 -3.74
CA TYR A 139 5.12 7.79 -3.11
C TYR A 139 3.64 7.87 -2.72
N LYS A 140 3.26 8.93 -1.99
CA LYS A 140 1.88 9.23 -1.61
C LYS A 140 0.93 9.24 -2.81
N LYS A 141 1.27 9.98 -3.87
CA LYS A 141 0.42 10.09 -5.07
C LYS A 141 0.21 8.72 -5.73
N ARG A 142 1.28 7.94 -5.87
CA ARG A 142 1.24 6.59 -6.43
C ARG A 142 0.37 5.66 -5.58
N PHE A 143 0.63 5.63 -4.27
CA PHE A 143 -0.10 4.79 -3.32
C PHE A 143 -1.61 5.10 -3.34
N ARG A 144 -1.99 6.37 -3.26
CA ARG A 144 -3.41 6.79 -3.35
C ARG A 144 -4.07 6.33 -4.64
N LYS A 145 -3.42 6.59 -5.78
CA LYS A 145 -3.96 6.19 -7.08
C LYS A 145 -4.21 4.69 -7.14
N ALA A 146 -3.26 3.89 -6.65
CA ALA A 146 -3.39 2.45 -6.59
C ALA A 146 -4.56 2.00 -5.69
N MET A 147 -4.66 2.51 -4.46
CA MET A 147 -5.78 2.15 -3.56
C MET A 147 -7.15 2.55 -4.14
N THR A 148 -7.23 3.70 -4.82
CA THR A 148 -8.45 4.08 -5.54
C THR A 148 -8.79 3.08 -6.64
N THR A 149 -7.80 2.59 -7.41
CA THR A 149 -8.01 1.63 -8.49
C THR A 149 -8.28 0.20 -8.00
N TYR A 150 -7.63 -0.26 -6.92
CA TYR A 150 -7.73 -1.64 -6.44
C TYR A 150 -9.10 -1.96 -5.85
N PHE A 151 -9.73 -1.01 -5.15
CA PHE A 151 -11.02 -1.25 -4.49
C PHE A 151 -12.15 -0.62 -5.28
N LEU A 152 -12.81 -1.40 -6.14
CA LEU A 152 -13.91 -0.90 -6.98
C LEU A 152 -15.19 -0.69 -6.18
N THR A 153 -16.03 0.23 -6.64
CA THR A 153 -17.33 0.52 -6.01
C THR A 153 -18.45 -0.08 -6.85
N VAL A 154 -19.45 -0.70 -6.22
CA VAL A 154 -20.71 -0.99 -6.90
C VAL A 154 -21.55 0.29 -6.95
N PRO A 155 -22.10 0.69 -8.11
CA PRO A 155 -23.06 1.79 -8.15
C PRO A 155 -24.24 1.48 -7.23
N ASP A 156 -24.56 2.38 -6.30
CA ASP A 156 -25.81 2.27 -5.54
C ASP A 156 -26.99 2.51 -6.48
N GLN A 157 -28.01 1.65 -6.43
CA GLN A 157 -29.17 1.78 -7.31
C GLN A 157 -30.10 2.96 -6.95
N TRP A 158 -29.85 3.66 -5.84
CA TRP A 158 -30.71 4.74 -5.35
C TRP A 158 -29.84 5.80 -4.66
N SER A 159 -29.57 6.90 -5.36
CA SER A 159 -29.02 8.15 -4.81
C SER A 159 -29.90 9.31 -5.22
#